data_AF-A0A0Q7JE49-F1
#
_entry.id   AF-A0A0Q7JE49-F1
#
_cell.length_a   1.000
_cell.length_b   1.000
_cell.length_c   1.000
_cell.angle_alpha   90.00
_cell.angle_beta   90.00
_cell.angle_gamma   90.00
#
_symmetry.space_group_name_H-M   'P 1'
#
loop_
_entity.id
_entity.type
_entity.pdbx_description
1 polymer ?
#
loop_
_entity_poly.entity_id
_entity_poly.type
_entity_poly.pdbx_seq_one_letter_code
_entity_poly.pdbx_strand_id
1 'polypeptide(L)'
;MASKTQKLPVYFKKQAVLLKKRRVRPTQIPIIIATWSIEANGFRGLLNTTIARNGFVTGTVFENTIRGWYDVPSGKITFLRFVPGGSIPGINNQLYEGYIQRSTINRGITFTGSFITVGNGSTAQLNKFSWLARAIILV
;
A
#
# COMPACT_ATOMS: atom_id res chain seq x y z
N MET A 1 63.66 41.17 29.21
CA MET A 1 63.43 40.40 27.97
C MET A 1 62.27 39.45 28.23
N ALA A 2 61.08 39.73 27.69
CA ALA A 2 59.88 38.90 27.89
C ALA A 2 59.53 38.16 26.59
N SER A 3 59.43 36.83 26.67
CA SER A 3 59.23 35.91 25.55
C SER A 3 57.75 35.89 25.10
N LYS A 4 57.52 36.06 23.80
CA LYS A 4 56.21 35.94 23.14
C LYS A 4 55.79 34.48 23.07
N THR A 5 54.59 34.15 23.56
CA THR A 5 53.95 32.84 23.28
C THR A 5 52.78 33.06 22.32
N GLN A 6 52.97 32.67 21.06
CA GLN A 6 51.96 32.73 20.00
C GLN A 6 51.22 31.38 19.97
N LYS A 7 49.92 31.37 20.32
CA LYS A 7 49.10 30.15 20.27
C LYS A 7 48.70 29.84 18.83
N LEU A 8 49.06 28.65 18.34
CA LEU A 8 48.61 28.11 17.05
C LEU A 8 47.14 27.66 17.14
N PRO A 9 46.30 27.88 16.11
CA PRO A 9 44.94 27.37 16.09
C PRO A 9 44.91 25.86 15.80
N VAL A 10 44.07 25.15 16.56
CA VAL A 10 43.78 23.72 16.38
C VAL A 10 42.80 23.56 15.21
N TYR A 11 43.24 22.92 14.13
CA TYR A 11 42.37 22.55 13.01
C TYR A 11 41.64 21.23 13.31
N PHE A 12 40.32 21.30 13.55
CA PHE A 12 39.46 20.12 13.58
C PHE A 12 39.20 19.61 12.15
N LYS A 13 39.80 18.48 11.78
CA LYS A 13 39.42 17.73 10.57
C LYS A 13 38.06 17.08 10.78
N LYS A 14 37.00 17.61 10.15
CA LYS A 14 35.72 16.90 9.98
C LYS A 14 35.94 15.72 9.02
N GLN A 15 36.04 14.51 9.54
CA GLN A 15 35.89 13.31 8.72
C GLN A 15 34.41 13.14 8.37
N ALA A 16 34.06 13.37 7.10
CA ALA A 16 32.75 13.04 6.59
C ALA A 16 32.64 11.51 6.49
N VAL A 17 31.91 10.90 7.42
CA VAL A 17 31.55 9.47 7.34
C VAL A 17 30.55 9.31 6.20
N LEU A 18 31.04 8.84 5.05
CA LEU A 18 30.21 8.40 3.94
C LEU A 18 29.42 7.16 4.37
N LEU A 19 28.23 7.37 4.94
CA LEU A 19 27.22 6.34 5.12
C LEU A 19 26.86 5.79 3.74
N LYS A 20 27.47 4.65 3.38
CA LYS A 20 27.04 3.85 2.23
C LYS A 20 25.58 3.47 2.46
N LYS A 21 24.65 4.26 1.92
CA LYS A 21 23.23 3.90 1.78
C LYS A 21 23.18 2.60 0.96
N ARG A 22 23.14 1.47 1.65
CA ARG A 22 22.86 0.17 1.05
C ARG A 22 21.45 0.28 0.49
N ARG A 23 21.33 0.57 -0.81
CA ARG A 23 20.05 0.49 -1.53
C ARG A 23 19.61 -0.96 -1.44
N VAL A 24 18.73 -1.24 -0.48
CA VAL A 24 17.93 -2.46 -0.50
C VAL A 24 17.14 -2.38 -1.79
N ARG A 25 17.49 -3.23 -2.77
CA ARG A 25 16.61 -3.40 -3.94
C ARG A 25 15.34 -3.98 -3.35
N PRO A 26 14.19 -3.26 -3.35
CA PRO A 26 12.95 -3.89 -2.94
C PRO A 26 12.81 -5.14 -3.80
N THR A 27 12.66 -6.29 -3.17
CA THR A 27 12.42 -7.54 -3.87
C THR A 27 11.12 -7.35 -4.63
N GLN A 28 11.26 -7.01 -5.91
CA GLN A 28 10.15 -6.67 -6.79
C GLN A 28 9.29 -7.93 -6.87
N ILE A 29 8.12 -7.90 -6.26
CA ILE A 29 7.15 -8.97 -6.44
C ILE A 29 6.51 -8.67 -7.79
N PRO A 30 6.71 -9.49 -8.84
CA PRO A 30 5.96 -9.33 -10.07
C PRO A 30 4.56 -9.87 -9.80
N ILE A 31 3.75 -9.13 -9.04
CA ILE A 31 2.31 -9.38 -9.00
C ILE A 31 1.77 -8.57 -10.17
N ILE A 32 1.89 -9.10 -11.39
CA ILE A 32 1.39 -8.38 -12.57
C ILE A 32 -0.09 -8.68 -12.71
N ILE A 33 -0.50 -9.94 -12.49
CA ILE A 33 -1.90 -10.34 -12.48
C ILE A 33 -2.14 -11.27 -11.28
N ALA A 34 -3.18 -11.00 -10.50
CA ALA A 34 -3.53 -11.84 -9.36
C ALA A 34 -5.03 -11.91 -9.11
N THR A 35 -5.46 -13.09 -8.67
CA THR A 35 -6.83 -13.33 -8.17
C THR A 35 -6.74 -13.67 -6.69
N TRP A 36 -7.56 -12.98 -5.90
CA TRP A 36 -7.58 -13.09 -4.44
C TRP A 36 -8.99 -13.44 -3.96
N SER A 37 -9.08 -14.35 -2.99
CA SER A 37 -10.30 -14.52 -2.19
C SER A 37 -10.37 -13.37 -1.19
N ILE A 38 -11.38 -12.51 -1.28
CA ILE A 38 -11.55 -11.34 -0.43
C ILE A 38 -12.75 -11.51 0.51
N GLU A 39 -12.59 -11.06 1.75
CA GLU A 39 -13.66 -10.85 2.72
C GLU A 39 -13.62 -9.39 3.20
N ALA A 40 -14.72 -8.67 3.04
CA ALA A 40 -14.85 -7.25 3.39
C ALA A 40 -16.23 -6.99 4.01
N ASN A 41 -16.27 -6.46 5.22
CA ASN A 41 -17.53 -6.21 5.96
C ASN A 41 -18.50 -7.42 5.99
N GLY A 42 -17.96 -8.64 6.17
CA GLY A 42 -18.77 -9.87 6.19
C GLY A 42 -19.16 -10.42 4.81
N PHE A 43 -18.87 -9.72 3.71
CA PHE A 43 -19.13 -10.19 2.35
C PHE A 43 -17.88 -10.87 1.78
N ARG A 44 -18.06 -12.05 1.19
CA ARG A 44 -17.01 -12.83 0.52
C ARG A 44 -17.12 -12.74 -0.99
N GLY A 45 -15.99 -12.73 -1.69
CA GLY A 45 -15.96 -12.67 -3.14
C GLY A 45 -14.55 -12.77 -3.71
N LEU A 46 -14.40 -12.29 -4.94
CA LEU A 46 -13.13 -12.24 -5.65
C LEU A 46 -12.66 -10.80 -5.82
N LEU A 47 -11.37 -10.59 -5.59
CA LEU A 47 -10.61 -9.43 -6.01
C LEU A 47 -9.68 -9.88 -7.13
N ASN A 48 -9.84 -9.31 -8.32
CA ASN A 48 -8.94 -9.51 -9.45
C ASN A 48 -8.14 -8.21 -9.63
N THR A 49 -6.81 -8.33 -9.68
CA THR A 49 -5.90 -7.18 -9.82
C THR A 49 -4.95 -7.41 -10.98
N THR A 50 -4.82 -6.39 -11.83
CA THR A 50 -3.72 -6.24 -12.78
C THR A 50 -2.91 -5.01 -12.38
N ILE A 51 -1.62 -5.20 -12.11
CA ILE A 51 -0.71 -4.13 -11.68
C ILE A 51 0.30 -3.86 -12.80
N ALA A 52 0.22 -2.67 -13.37
CA ALA A 52 1.18 -2.21 -14.37
C ALA A 52 2.57 -1.95 -13.75
N ARG A 53 3.61 -1.85 -14.59
CA ARG A 53 5.00 -1.62 -14.12
C ARG A 53 5.17 -0.34 -13.29
N ASN A 54 4.32 0.66 -13.48
CA ASN A 54 4.32 1.91 -12.73
C ASN A 54 3.55 1.82 -11.39
N GLY A 55 3.03 0.65 -11.03
CA GLY A 55 2.22 0.45 -9.83
C GLY A 55 0.73 0.76 -10.01
N PHE A 56 0.27 1.17 -11.20
CA PHE A 56 -1.16 1.40 -11.42
C PHE A 56 -1.94 0.09 -11.36
N VAL A 57 -3.00 0.06 -10.56
CA VAL A 57 -3.84 -1.13 -10.34
C VAL A 57 -5.17 -0.96 -11.07
N THR A 58 -5.57 -2.00 -11.79
CA THR A 58 -6.90 -2.15 -12.40
C THR A 58 -7.48 -3.53 -12.07
N GLY A 59 -8.77 -3.74 -12.31
CA GLY A 59 -9.40 -5.04 -12.18
C GLY A 59 -10.81 -4.94 -11.62
N THR A 60 -11.22 -5.93 -10.84
CA THR A 60 -12.56 -5.98 -10.24
C THR A 60 -12.56 -6.47 -8.79
N VAL A 61 -13.53 -6.02 -8.00
CA VAL A 61 -13.82 -6.56 -6.68
C VAL A 61 -15.33 -6.65 -6.49
N PHE A 62 -15.82 -7.84 -6.14
CA PHE A 62 -17.26 -8.13 -6.10
C PHE A 62 -17.96 -7.64 -7.38
N GLU A 63 -17.40 -8.02 -8.54
CA GLU A 63 -17.85 -7.70 -9.90
C GLU A 63 -17.80 -6.21 -10.30
N ASN A 64 -17.46 -5.31 -9.38
CA ASN A 64 -17.32 -3.89 -9.66
C ASN A 64 -15.89 -3.54 -10.06
N THR A 65 -15.75 -2.61 -11.01
CA THR A 65 -14.44 -2.14 -11.48
C THR A 65 -13.67 -1.47 -10.34
N ILE A 66 -12.34 -1.68 -10.32
CA ILE A 66 -11.43 -0.95 -9.43
C ILE A 66 -10.35 -0.19 -10.21
N ARG A 67 -9.88 0.92 -9.63
CA ARG A 67 -8.67 1.63 -10.07
C ARG A 67 -7.89 2.14 -8.88
N GLY A 68 -6.56 2.06 -8.93
CA GLY A 68 -5.74 2.41 -7.79
C GLY A 68 -4.24 2.34 -8.04
N TRP A 69 -3.50 2.19 -6.96
CA TRP A 69 -2.05 2.16 -6.92
C TRP A 69 -1.54 1.09 -5.96
N TYR A 70 -0.43 0.47 -6.34
CA TYR A 70 0.37 -0.41 -5.53
C TYR A 70 1.77 0.17 -5.40
N ASP A 71 2.15 0.53 -4.18
CA ASP A 71 3.47 1.02 -3.85
C ASP A 71 4.37 -0.15 -3.49
N VAL A 72 5.21 -0.58 -4.44
CA VAL A 72 6.08 -1.76 -4.31
C VAL A 72 7.00 -1.70 -3.07
N PRO A 73 7.66 -0.56 -2.75
CA PRO A 73 8.52 -0.47 -1.57
C PRO A 73 7.79 -0.68 -0.24
N SER A 74 6.59 -0.12 -0.06
CA SER A 74 5.82 -0.29 1.18
C SER A 74 4.90 -1.51 1.18
N GLY A 75 4.68 -2.12 0.01
CA GLY A 75 3.68 -3.17 -0.16
C GLY A 75 2.24 -2.69 0.06
N LYS A 76 2.01 -1.37 0.02
CA LYS A 76 0.70 -0.76 0.19
C LYS A 76 -0.09 -0.83 -1.12
N ILE A 77 -1.33 -1.28 -1.04
CA ILE A 77 -2.31 -1.16 -2.11
C ILE A 77 -3.39 -0.15 -1.70
N THR A 78 -3.83 0.68 -2.64
CA THR A 78 -4.95 1.60 -2.45
C THR A 78 -5.76 1.67 -3.73
N PHE A 79 -7.07 1.44 -3.67
CA PHE A 79 -7.92 1.49 -4.86
C PHE A 79 -9.33 1.95 -4.54
N LEU A 80 -9.96 2.60 -5.52
CA LEU A 80 -11.38 2.90 -5.52
C LEU A 80 -12.12 1.75 -6.18
N ARG A 81 -13.20 1.29 -5.56
CA ARG A 81 -14.23 0.45 -6.16
C ARG A 81 -15.38 1.33 -6.63
N PHE A 82 -15.70 1.24 -7.92
CA PHE A 82 -16.79 1.99 -8.53
C PHE A 82 -18.08 1.18 -8.43
N VAL A 83 -18.96 1.57 -7.51
CA VAL A 83 -20.24 0.88 -7.28
C VAL A 83 -21.34 1.67 -7.99
N PRO A 84 -22.05 1.08 -8.97
CA PRO A 84 -23.13 1.77 -9.66
C PRO A 84 -24.33 2.03 -8.74
N GLY A 85 -25.17 3.00 -9.12
CA GLY A 85 -26.40 3.37 -8.41
C GLY A 85 -26.26 4.60 -7.50
N GLY A 86 -27.38 5.00 -6.90
CA GLY A 86 -27.52 6.21 -6.08
C GLY A 86 -27.99 7.44 -6.87
N SER A 87 -28.48 8.45 -6.15
CA SER A 87 -28.97 9.72 -6.73
C SER A 87 -27.85 10.66 -7.16
N ILE A 88 -26.63 10.46 -6.66
CA ILE A 88 -25.45 11.28 -6.95
C ILE A 88 -24.35 10.36 -7.51
N PRO A 89 -23.76 10.69 -8.67
CA PRO A 89 -22.68 9.89 -9.25
C PRO A 89 -21.53 9.65 -8.25
N GLY A 90 -21.17 8.39 -8.04
CA GLY A 90 -20.05 7.99 -7.18
C GLY A 90 -20.35 8.00 -5.68
N ILE A 91 -21.59 8.27 -5.26
CA ILE A 91 -21.97 8.24 -3.83
C ILE A 91 -21.71 6.88 -3.17
N ASN A 92 -21.81 5.79 -3.95
CA ASN A 92 -21.57 4.43 -3.45
C ASN A 92 -20.11 3.99 -3.58
N ASN A 93 -19.22 4.84 -4.09
CA ASN A 93 -17.82 4.47 -4.25
C ASN A 93 -17.18 4.16 -2.90
N GLN A 94 -16.23 3.23 -2.93
CA GLN A 94 -15.54 2.75 -1.73
C GLN A 94 -14.03 2.85 -1.95
N LEU A 95 -13.32 3.46 -1.00
CA LEU A 95 -11.86 3.57 -1.05
C LEU A 95 -11.25 2.50 -0.14
N TYR A 96 -10.54 1.56 -0.74
CA TYR A 96 -9.81 0.48 -0.07
C TYR A 96 -8.35 0.87 0.10
N GLU A 97 -7.79 0.59 1.26
CA GLU A 97 -6.37 0.61 1.55
C GLU A 97 -5.96 -0.70 2.24
N GLY A 98 -4.77 -1.21 1.95
CA GLY A 98 -4.25 -2.39 2.62
C GLY A 98 -2.76 -2.59 2.38
N TYR A 99 -2.20 -3.54 3.11
CA TYR A 99 -0.78 -3.88 3.06
C TYR A 99 -0.61 -5.36 2.79
N ILE A 100 0.36 -5.68 1.95
CA ILE A 100 0.75 -7.05 1.69
C ILE A 100 1.47 -7.62 2.91
N GLN A 101 1.12 -8.84 3.26
CA GLN A 101 1.73 -9.63 4.30
C GLN A 101 2.10 -10.98 3.68
N ARG A 102 3.30 -11.46 4.02
CA ARG A 102 3.76 -12.78 3.60
C ARG A 102 3.78 -13.67 4.83
N SER A 103 3.05 -14.78 4.77
CA SER A 103 3.14 -15.82 5.80
C SER A 103 4.51 -16.46 5.72
N THR A 104 5.20 -16.53 6.85
CA THR A 104 6.48 -17.25 7.00
C THR A 104 6.30 -18.77 7.00
N ILE A 105 5.09 -19.26 7.31
CA ILE A 105 4.80 -20.69 7.51
C ILE A 105 4.31 -21.32 6.20
N ASN A 106 3.29 -20.74 5.57
CA ASN A 106 2.59 -21.36 4.44
C ASN A 106 2.94 -20.74 3.08
N ARG A 107 3.91 -19.81 3.04
CA ARG A 107 4.25 -18.96 1.87
C ARG A 107 3.05 -18.21 1.27
N GLY A 108 1.91 -18.19 1.96
CA GLY A 108 0.71 -17.49 1.54
C GLY A 108 0.92 -15.98 1.53
N ILE A 109 0.35 -15.33 0.52
CA ILE A 109 0.35 -13.88 0.40
C ILE A 109 -1.05 -13.39 0.75
N THR A 110 -1.11 -12.43 1.67
CA THR A 110 -2.36 -11.79 2.09
C THR A 110 -2.29 -10.30 1.93
N PHE A 111 -3.39 -9.68 1.55
CA PHE A 111 -3.63 -8.27 1.84
C PHE A 111 -4.51 -8.15 3.07
N THR A 112 -4.21 -7.19 3.91
CA THR A 112 -5.06 -6.82 5.05
C THR A 112 -5.16 -5.32 5.12
N GLY A 113 -6.34 -4.81 5.41
CA GLY A 113 -6.51 -3.37 5.56
C GLY A 113 -7.93 -2.98 5.88
N SER A 114 -8.30 -1.80 5.38
CA SER A 114 -9.61 -1.20 5.62
C SER A 114 -10.13 -0.48 4.39
N PHE A 115 -11.44 -0.28 4.32
CA PHE A 115 -12.05 0.57 3.33
C PHE A 115 -13.03 1.53 3.97
N ILE A 116 -13.25 2.67 3.31
CA ILE A 116 -14.26 3.66 3.69
C ILE A 116 -15.35 3.73 2.63
N THR A 117 -16.60 3.95 3.05
CA THR A 117 -17.71 4.29 2.16
C THR A 117 -17.77 5.81 2.01
N VAL A 118 -17.86 6.31 0.78
CA VAL A 118 -17.85 7.76 0.50
C VAL A 118 -19.27 8.36 0.61
N GLY A 119 -20.30 7.53 0.65
CA GLY A 119 -21.68 7.93 0.90
C GLY A 119 -22.40 6.95 1.81
N ASN A 120 -23.20 7.50 2.72
CA ASN A 120 -24.08 6.78 3.62
C ASN A 120 -25.42 7.52 3.66
N GLY A 121 -26.52 6.85 3.32
CA GLY A 121 -27.84 7.35 3.68
C GLY A 121 -28.00 7.29 5.19
N SER A 122 -27.86 8.44 5.86
CA SER A 122 -28.35 8.84 7.19
C SER A 122 -28.28 7.90 8.42
N THR A 123 -27.84 6.63 8.39
CA THR A 123 -27.91 5.73 9.57
C THR A 123 -26.76 4.74 9.75
N ALA A 124 -25.69 4.82 8.95
CA ALA A 124 -24.55 3.91 9.08
C ALA A 124 -23.74 4.20 10.37
N GLN A 125 -23.58 3.19 11.23
CA GLN A 125 -22.87 3.29 12.52
C GLN A 125 -21.34 3.39 12.39
N LEU A 126 -20.76 2.93 11.26
CA LEU A 126 -19.32 3.00 10.97
C LEU A 126 -19.11 3.48 9.53
N ASN A 127 -18.07 4.28 9.32
CA ASN A 127 -17.64 4.76 8.01
C ASN A 127 -16.40 4.02 7.48
N LYS A 128 -15.81 3.13 8.28
CA LYS A 128 -14.58 2.38 7.97
C LYS A 128 -14.72 0.93 8.39
N PHE A 129 -14.40 0.01 7.49
CA PHE A 129 -14.55 -1.43 7.68
C PHE A 129 -13.25 -2.15 7.35
N SER A 130 -12.98 -3.27 8.01
CA SER A 130 -11.83 -4.12 7.72
C SER A 130 -12.07 -5.00 6.49
N TRP A 131 -10.99 -5.37 5.81
CA TRP A 131 -10.98 -6.40 4.78
C TRP A 131 -9.69 -7.22 4.81
N LEU A 132 -9.79 -8.45 4.32
CA LEU A 132 -8.64 -9.32 4.08
C LEU A 132 -8.77 -9.95 2.70
N ALA A 133 -7.66 -10.16 2.00
CA ALA A 133 -7.64 -10.93 0.77
C ALA A 133 -6.48 -11.93 0.76
N ARG A 134 -6.73 -13.16 0.30
CA ARG A 134 -5.74 -14.25 0.21
C ARG A 134 -5.49 -14.58 -1.25
N ALA A 135 -4.23 -14.65 -1.67
CA ALA A 135 -3.89 -15.00 -3.04
C ALA A 135 -4.39 -16.42 -3.38
N ILE A 136 -5.07 -16.56 -4.51
CA ILE A 136 -5.46 -17.85 -5.11
C ILE A 136 -4.53 -18.15 -6.29
N ILE A 137 -4.37 -17.17 -7.19
CA ILE A 137 -3.55 -17.26 -8.40
C ILE A 137 -2.66 -16.02 -8.47
N LEU A 138 -1.37 -16.24 -8.76
CA LEU A 138 -0.36 -15.21 -8.96
C LEU A 138 0.33 -15.50 -10.30
N VAL A 139 0.28 -14.55 -11.24
CA VAL A 139 0.88 -14.64 -12.59
C VAL A 139 1.79 -13.44 -12.85
#